data_AF-A0AAE9A4H8-F1
#
_entry.id   AF-A0AAE9A4H8-F1
#
_cell.length_a   1.000
_cell.length_b   1.000
_cell.length_c   1.000
_cell.angle_alpha   90.00
_cell.angle_beta   90.00
_cell.angle_gamma   90.00
#
_symmetry.space_group_name_H-M   'P 1'
#
loop_
_entity.id
_entity.type
_entity.pdbx_description
1 polymer ?
#
loop_
_entity_poly.entity_id
_entity_poly.type
_entity_poly.pdbx_seq_one_letter_code
_entity_poly.pdbx_strand_id
1 'polypeptide(L)'
;MPTAQRCLPWHLPACIGFPMFFWASIRLWSGSFTKNFHKNFRLIIQMHLLGFIIHCYGRVILHSLDLYNYHFRDPCDMIPDIYRCFVFRLMYNSGMWITICTAVSLIIERMIATYLRGQYENQYIWIGILLMFLAPAIASFPLYLAYSNLKFDGVFMPYCSVYKPGHPEIANLNSGVAIGAQIIARIMFGYLFHLNKKLREKMQRSSLSTRFQLEQNKTSTQCLKIYANISTIFLILQIGSFTYLLKVAPGIPKEHYLALMELNCQFPLYGIITVLLVTKRISSVRNHISSTLTSQLNLDRKEAYFANFNQQIGAVKPLPKK
;
A
#
# COMPACT_ATOMS: atom_id res chain seq x y z
N MET A 1 -7.45 12.25 34.61
CA MET A 1 -6.35 11.26 34.72
C MET A 1 -6.52 9.96 33.91
N PRO A 2 -7.71 9.33 33.71
CA PRO A 2 -7.76 7.99 33.08
C PRO A 2 -7.78 7.95 31.53
N THR A 3 -7.87 9.09 30.84
CA THR A 3 -8.06 9.14 29.37
C THR A 3 -6.76 9.04 28.57
N ALA A 4 -5.66 9.62 29.05
CA ALA A 4 -4.37 9.61 28.35
C ALA A 4 -3.69 8.23 28.36
N GLN A 5 -3.73 7.51 29.50
CA GLN A 5 -3.20 6.14 29.61
C GLN A 5 -3.94 5.13 28.71
N ARG A 6 -5.23 5.36 28.39
CA ARG A 6 -6.00 4.50 27.49
C ARG A 6 -5.69 4.70 26.01
N CYS A 7 -4.99 5.78 25.64
CA CYS A 7 -4.62 6.07 24.25
C CYS A 7 -3.22 5.54 23.87
N LEU A 8 -2.37 5.25 24.87
CA LEU A 8 -1.01 4.73 24.70
C LEU A 8 -0.87 3.48 23.80
N PRO A 9 -1.72 2.44 23.90
CA PRO A 9 -1.57 1.25 23.05
C PRO A 9 -1.81 1.53 21.56
N TRP A 10 -2.50 2.61 21.21
CA TRP A 10 -2.82 2.98 19.83
C TRP A 10 -1.72 3.78 19.12
N HIS A 11 -0.67 4.18 19.87
CA HIS A 11 0.52 4.86 19.36
C HIS A 11 1.56 3.87 18.81
N LEU A 12 1.64 2.67 19.39
CA LEU A 12 2.62 1.63 19.05
C LEU A 12 2.66 1.28 17.55
N PRO A 13 1.51 1.11 16.85
CA PRO A 13 1.53 0.79 15.42
C PRO A 13 2.15 1.89 14.56
N ALA A 14 2.02 3.17 14.94
CA ALA A 14 2.65 4.26 14.20
C ALA A 14 4.18 4.30 14.42
N CYS A 15 4.64 4.05 15.66
CA CYS A 15 6.07 3.95 15.98
C CYS A 15 6.76 2.77 15.29
N ILE A 16 6.08 1.63 15.16
CA ILE A 16 6.59 0.46 14.45
C ILE A 16 6.49 0.67 12.93
N GLY A 17 5.37 1.25 12.47
CA GLY A 17 5.10 1.50 11.07
C GLY A 17 6.12 2.43 10.43
N PHE A 18 6.45 3.55 11.09
CA PHE A 18 7.36 4.55 10.55
C PHE A 18 8.72 4.01 10.04
N PRO A 19 9.54 3.32 10.87
CA PRO A 19 10.81 2.74 10.41
C PRO A 19 10.60 1.63 9.38
N MET A 20 9.52 0.86 9.49
CA MET A 20 9.22 -0.23 8.55
C MET A 20 8.85 0.31 7.15
N PHE A 21 8.06 1.39 7.05
CA PHE A 21 7.72 2.01 5.78
C PHE A 21 8.93 2.70 5.14
N PHE A 22 9.79 3.32 5.96
CA PHE A 22 11.05 3.89 5.49
C PHE A 22 11.98 2.80 4.94
N TRP A 23 12.13 1.70 5.68
CA TRP A 23 12.88 0.52 5.23
C TRP A 23 12.31 -0.06 3.92
N ALA A 24 10.98 -0.19 3.82
CA ALA A 24 10.31 -0.69 2.62
C ALA A 24 10.56 0.23 1.42
N SER A 25 10.58 1.55 1.64
CA SER A 25 10.90 2.54 0.62
C SER A 25 12.33 2.38 0.10
N ILE A 26 13.31 2.24 0.99
CA ILE A 26 14.71 1.99 0.58
C ILE A 26 14.82 0.66 -0.16
N ARG A 27 14.16 -0.39 0.32
CA ARG A 27 14.17 -1.73 -0.31
C ARG A 27 13.50 -1.74 -1.67
N LEU A 28 12.50 -0.90 -1.92
CA LEU A 28 11.84 -0.78 -3.22
C LEU A 28 12.86 -0.41 -4.32
N TRP A 29 13.80 0.48 -4.03
CA TRP A 29 14.80 0.96 -4.98
C TRP A 29 16.09 0.14 -5.01
N SER A 30 16.55 -0.30 -3.85
CA SER A 30 17.81 -1.07 -3.71
C SER A 30 17.66 -2.57 -3.94
N GLY A 31 16.45 -3.12 -3.81
CA GLY A 31 16.18 -4.55 -3.86
C GLY A 31 16.47 -5.18 -5.23
N SER A 32 17.29 -6.24 -5.26
CA SER A 32 17.62 -6.97 -6.50
C SER A 32 16.37 -7.48 -7.24
N PHE A 33 15.35 -7.95 -6.50
CA PHE A 33 14.11 -8.42 -7.11
C PHE A 33 13.16 -7.29 -7.53
N THR A 34 13.10 -6.20 -6.75
CA THR A 34 12.25 -5.05 -7.06
C THR A 34 12.79 -4.21 -8.21
N LYS A 35 14.09 -4.32 -8.52
CA LYS A 35 14.68 -3.79 -9.78
C LYS A 35 14.01 -4.36 -11.03
N ASN A 36 13.45 -5.57 -10.94
CA ASN A 36 12.70 -6.20 -12.02
C ASN A 36 11.27 -5.63 -12.15
N PHE A 37 10.83 -4.70 -11.31
CA PHE A 37 9.56 -4.01 -11.53
C PHE A 37 9.75 -2.79 -12.44
N HIS A 38 8.70 -2.49 -13.22
CA HIS A 38 8.65 -1.31 -14.08
C HIS A 38 8.98 -0.06 -13.24
N LYS A 39 9.79 0.85 -13.79
CA LYS A 39 10.16 2.10 -13.09
C LYS A 39 8.92 2.91 -12.70
N ASN A 40 7.95 3.02 -13.59
CA ASN A 40 6.68 3.72 -13.36
C ASN A 40 5.90 3.14 -12.18
N PHE A 41 5.81 1.81 -12.10
CA PHE A 41 5.19 1.13 -10.96
C PHE A 41 5.89 1.46 -9.64
N ARG A 42 7.23 1.47 -9.64
CA ARG A 42 8.01 1.82 -8.44
C ARG A 42 7.78 3.26 -8.00
N LEU A 43 7.65 4.21 -8.93
CA LEU A 43 7.32 5.60 -8.60
C LEU A 43 5.96 5.71 -7.89
N ILE A 44 4.94 5.02 -8.37
CA ILE A 44 3.61 5.05 -7.75
C ILE A 44 3.62 4.37 -6.37
N ILE A 45 4.31 3.22 -6.23
CA ILE A 45 4.47 2.56 -4.93
C ILE A 45 5.30 3.42 -3.96
N GLN A 46 6.29 4.17 -4.46
CA GLN A 46 7.03 5.13 -3.63
C GLN A 46 6.08 6.19 -3.06
N MET A 47 5.19 6.77 -3.89
CA MET A 47 4.19 7.72 -3.41
C MET A 47 3.23 7.10 -2.39
N HIS A 48 2.85 5.84 -2.60
CA HIS A 48 2.04 5.07 -1.65
C HIS A 48 2.76 4.92 -0.29
N LEU A 49 4.04 4.53 -0.29
CA LEU A 49 4.84 4.43 0.94
C LEU A 49 5.05 5.79 1.60
N LEU A 50 5.24 6.86 0.82
CA LEU A 50 5.31 8.23 1.34
C LEU A 50 4.01 8.62 2.07
N GLY A 51 2.84 8.25 1.55
CA GLY A 51 1.57 8.47 2.24
C GLY A 51 1.52 7.81 3.62
N PHE A 52 2.01 6.56 3.76
CA PHE A 52 2.14 5.91 5.06
C PHE A 52 3.15 6.61 5.99
N ILE A 53 4.29 7.05 5.46
CA ILE A 53 5.32 7.76 6.24
C ILE A 53 4.76 9.07 6.78
N ILE A 54 4.10 9.87 5.93
CA ILE A 54 3.46 11.14 6.33
C ILE A 54 2.40 10.88 7.40
N HIS A 55 1.58 9.83 7.23
CA HIS A 55 0.59 9.43 8.22
C HIS A 55 1.19 9.08 9.58
N CYS A 56 2.18 8.18 9.59
CA CYS A 56 2.83 7.76 10.82
C CYS A 56 3.59 8.90 11.50
N TYR A 57 4.29 9.75 10.73
CA TYR A 57 5.00 10.90 11.25
C TYR A 57 4.05 11.86 11.98
N GLY A 58 2.90 12.18 11.38
CA GLY A 58 1.91 13.08 12.00
C GLY A 58 1.29 12.50 13.26
N ARG A 59 1.01 11.20 13.26
CA ARG A 59 0.52 10.50 14.45
C ARG A 59 1.56 10.48 15.57
N VAL A 60 2.81 10.13 15.26
CA VAL A 60 3.88 10.02 16.27
C VAL A 60 4.12 11.37 16.94
N ILE A 61 4.23 12.45 16.16
CA ILE A 61 4.45 13.78 16.74
C ILE A 61 3.25 14.23 17.56
N LEU A 62 2.03 14.14 17.02
CA LEU A 62 0.83 14.59 17.72
C LEU A 62 0.68 13.88 19.07
N HIS A 63 0.75 12.55 19.07
CA HIS A 63 0.59 11.76 20.30
C HIS A 63 1.76 11.91 21.27
N SER A 64 2.99 12.10 20.78
CA SER A 64 4.14 12.37 21.66
C SER A 64 4.03 13.73 22.34
N LEU A 65 3.60 14.77 21.61
CA LEU A 65 3.35 16.10 22.16
C LEU A 65 2.18 16.09 23.15
N ASP A 66 1.10 15.38 22.81
CA ASP A 66 -0.03 15.23 23.72
C ASP A 66 0.42 14.52 25.01
N LEU A 67 1.14 13.39 24.92
CA LEU A 67 1.67 12.67 26.09
C LEU A 67 2.61 13.55 26.94
N TYR A 68 3.47 14.35 26.31
CA TYR A 68 4.33 15.30 27.00
C TYR A 68 3.50 16.35 27.77
N ASN A 69 2.52 16.97 27.13
CA ASN A 69 1.65 17.95 27.78
C ASN A 69 0.83 17.32 28.92
N TYR A 70 0.37 16.07 28.76
CA TYR A 70 -0.37 15.34 29.81
C TYR A 70 0.48 15.02 31.04
N HIS A 71 1.80 14.84 30.89
CA HIS A 71 2.68 14.45 31.99
C HIS A 71 3.36 15.64 32.67
N PHE A 72 3.65 16.71 31.92
CA PHE A 72 4.53 17.78 32.38
C PHE A 72 3.87 19.17 32.45
N ARG A 73 2.64 19.36 31.95
CA ARG A 73 1.93 20.65 32.04
C ARG A 73 0.72 20.60 32.97
N ASP A 74 0.38 21.77 33.49
CA ASP A 74 -0.82 21.95 34.30
C ASP A 74 -2.10 21.68 33.48
N PRO A 75 -3.16 21.12 34.09
CA PRO A 75 -4.39 20.72 33.39
C PRO A 75 -5.08 21.85 32.63
N CYS A 76 -4.89 23.10 33.04
CA CYS A 76 -5.47 24.29 32.43
C CYS A 76 -4.77 24.71 31.12
N ASP A 77 -3.47 24.39 30.97
CA ASP A 77 -2.65 24.72 29.80
C ASP A 77 -2.49 23.53 28.83
N MET A 78 -3.20 22.44 29.10
CA MET A 78 -3.08 21.17 28.38
C MET A 78 -3.87 21.15 27.06
N ILE A 79 -4.81 22.09 26.87
CA ILE A 79 -5.69 22.14 25.71
C ILE A 79 -4.85 22.40 24.44
N PRO A 80 -4.96 21.55 23.39
CA PRO A 80 -4.23 21.75 22.15
C PRO A 80 -4.62 23.06 21.47
N ASP A 81 -3.62 23.78 20.97
CA ASP A 81 -3.85 24.87 20.03
C ASP A 81 -4.55 24.35 18.76
N ILE A 82 -5.52 25.13 18.24
CA ILE A 82 -6.35 24.77 17.09
C ILE A 82 -5.46 24.61 15.84
N TYR A 83 -4.42 25.43 15.69
CA TYR A 83 -3.49 25.31 14.55
C TYR A 83 -2.64 24.04 14.64
N ARG A 84 -2.12 23.70 15.83
CA ARG A 84 -1.42 22.43 16.08
C ARG A 84 -2.28 21.24 15.65
N CYS A 85 -3.53 21.25 16.10
CA CYS A 85 -4.53 20.25 15.80
C CYS A 85 -4.79 20.12 14.28
N PHE A 86 -5.00 21.26 13.61
CA PHE A 86 -5.26 21.31 12.18
C PHE A 86 -4.09 20.76 11.36
N VAL A 87 -2.87 21.22 11.62
CA VAL A 87 -1.66 20.84 10.84
C VAL A 87 -1.39 19.34 10.92
N PHE A 88 -1.31 18.77 12.12
CA PHE A 88 -0.98 17.36 12.26
C PHE A 88 -2.10 16.44 11.74
N ARG A 89 -3.36 16.87 11.85
CA ARG A 89 -4.48 16.13 11.27
C ARG A 89 -4.53 16.19 9.77
N LEU A 90 -4.32 17.37 9.20
CA LEU A 90 -4.23 17.52 7.76
C LEU A 90 -3.13 16.60 7.23
N MET A 91 -1.98 16.57 7.91
CA MET A 91 -0.85 15.73 7.54
C MET A 91 -1.19 14.23 7.58
N TYR A 92 -1.73 13.69 8.68
CA TYR A 92 -1.99 12.25 8.69
C TYR A 92 -3.21 11.85 7.84
N ASN A 93 -4.22 12.72 7.72
CA ASN A 93 -5.37 12.47 6.84
C ASN A 93 -4.96 12.55 5.37
N SER A 94 -4.06 13.45 5.00
CA SER A 94 -3.53 13.51 3.63
C SER A 94 -2.75 12.25 3.30
N GLY A 95 -1.92 11.75 4.23
CA GLY A 95 -1.24 10.47 4.09
C GLY A 95 -2.22 9.31 3.81
N MET A 96 -3.30 9.22 4.59
CA MET A 96 -4.35 8.21 4.39
C MET A 96 -5.02 8.35 3.02
N TRP A 97 -5.50 9.55 2.65
CA TRP A 97 -6.18 9.73 1.36
C TRP A 97 -5.27 9.49 0.15
N ILE A 98 -4.01 9.93 0.22
CA ILE A 98 -3.00 9.62 -0.81
C ILE A 98 -2.90 8.10 -1.00
N THR A 99 -2.75 7.32 0.08
CA THR A 99 -2.63 5.86 -0.03
C THR A 99 -3.88 5.18 -0.59
N ILE A 100 -5.08 5.70 -0.31
CA ILE A 100 -6.33 5.18 -0.89
C ILE A 100 -6.38 5.51 -2.39
N CYS A 101 -6.12 6.75 -2.76
CA CYS A 101 -6.18 7.22 -4.16
C CYS A 101 -5.07 6.62 -5.04
N THR A 102 -3.92 6.22 -4.48
CA THR A 102 -2.87 5.53 -5.26
C THR A 102 -3.36 4.25 -5.94
N ALA A 103 -4.40 3.58 -5.43
CA ALA A 103 -4.97 2.40 -6.06
C ALA A 103 -5.43 2.69 -7.51
N VAL A 104 -6.03 3.87 -7.74
CA VAL A 104 -6.46 4.31 -9.07
C VAL A 104 -5.26 4.48 -10.01
N SER A 105 -4.20 5.12 -9.52
CA SER A 105 -2.98 5.34 -10.29
C SER A 105 -2.31 4.01 -10.66
N LEU A 106 -2.29 3.04 -9.74
CA LEU A 106 -1.77 1.70 -9.99
C LEU A 106 -2.61 0.95 -11.03
N ILE A 107 -3.93 1.05 -11.00
CA ILE A 107 -4.79 0.40 -12.00
C ILE A 107 -4.50 0.96 -13.39
N ILE A 108 -4.50 2.28 -13.54
CA ILE A 108 -4.23 2.94 -14.83
C ILE A 108 -2.86 2.52 -15.36
N GLU A 109 -1.83 2.53 -14.51
CA GLU A 109 -0.49 2.12 -14.89
C GLU A 109 -0.43 0.65 -15.34
N ARG A 110 -1.13 -0.25 -14.63
CA ARG A 110 -1.22 -1.66 -15.00
C ARG A 110 -2.02 -1.89 -16.29
N MET A 111 -3.07 -1.09 -16.54
CA MET A 111 -3.81 -1.11 -17.80
C MET A 111 -2.87 -0.75 -18.96
N ILE A 112 -2.22 0.42 -18.88
CA ILE A 112 -1.31 0.91 -19.92
C ILE A 112 -0.18 -0.08 -20.17
N ALA A 113 0.45 -0.61 -19.12
CA ALA A 113 1.51 -1.61 -19.24
C ALA A 113 1.04 -2.94 -19.87
N THR A 114 -0.24 -3.30 -19.73
CA THR A 114 -0.82 -4.50 -20.35
C THR A 114 -1.14 -4.26 -21.83
N TYR A 115 -1.67 -3.08 -22.18
CA TYR A 115 -1.99 -2.71 -23.56
C TYR A 115 -0.73 -2.45 -24.41
N LEU A 116 0.24 -1.67 -23.89
CA LEU A 116 1.48 -1.27 -24.58
C LEU A 116 2.64 -2.26 -24.36
N ARG A 117 2.31 -3.55 -24.17
CA ARG A 117 3.29 -4.64 -24.01
C ARG A 117 4.32 -4.63 -25.15
N GLY A 118 5.58 -4.80 -24.81
CA GLY A 118 6.75 -4.76 -25.70
C GLY A 118 7.37 -3.37 -25.87
N GLN A 119 6.60 -2.29 -25.72
CA GLN A 119 7.05 -0.91 -25.98
C GLN A 119 7.12 -0.04 -24.71
N TYR A 120 6.51 -0.49 -23.62
CA TYR A 120 6.32 0.31 -22.41
C TYR A 120 7.63 0.72 -21.68
N GLU A 121 8.66 -0.14 -21.70
CA GLU A 121 9.79 -0.08 -20.75
C GLU A 121 10.79 1.06 -21.03
N ASN A 122 10.89 1.54 -22.27
CA ASN A 122 11.87 2.58 -22.66
C ASN A 122 11.28 3.94 -23.06
N GLN A 123 9.99 4.04 -23.39
CA GLN A 123 9.44 5.27 -23.98
C GLN A 123 8.51 6.08 -23.06
N TYR A 124 8.03 5.49 -21.95
CA TYR A 124 6.88 6.05 -21.22
C TYR A 124 7.13 6.37 -19.76
N ILE A 125 8.35 6.74 -19.36
CA ILE A 125 8.65 7.07 -17.95
C ILE A 125 7.82 8.26 -17.42
N TRP A 126 7.54 9.23 -18.29
CA TRP A 126 6.71 10.40 -17.99
C TRP A 126 5.29 10.02 -17.52
N ILE A 127 4.73 8.91 -18.01
CA ILE A 127 3.43 8.40 -17.55
C ILE A 127 3.50 8.04 -16.06
N GLY A 128 4.61 7.41 -15.62
CA GLY A 128 4.82 7.09 -14.21
C GLY A 128 4.86 8.32 -13.32
N ILE A 129 5.53 9.38 -13.78
CA ILE A 129 5.61 10.67 -13.07
C ILE A 129 4.23 11.33 -12.99
N LEU A 130 3.49 11.37 -14.08
CA LEU A 130 2.13 11.92 -14.11
C LEU A 130 1.20 11.17 -13.13
N LEU A 131 1.23 9.84 -13.16
CA LEU A 131 0.41 9.01 -12.27
C LEU A 131 0.84 9.10 -10.80
N MET A 132 2.11 9.39 -10.53
CA MET A 132 2.59 9.66 -9.18
C MET A 132 1.91 10.91 -8.58
N PHE A 133 1.77 11.98 -9.36
CA PHE A 133 1.11 13.22 -8.93
C PHE A 133 -0.42 13.17 -9.02
N LEU A 134 -0.98 12.25 -9.81
CA LEU A 134 -2.42 12.05 -9.89
C LEU A 134 -3.03 11.63 -8.55
N ALA A 135 -2.35 10.77 -7.79
CA ALA A 135 -2.84 10.31 -6.49
C ALA A 135 -3.08 11.44 -5.46
N PRO A 136 -2.10 12.33 -5.17
CA PRO A 136 -2.35 13.47 -4.29
C PRO A 136 -3.35 14.48 -4.88
N ALA A 137 -3.42 14.63 -6.22
CA ALA A 137 -4.41 15.49 -6.86
C ALA A 137 -5.85 14.99 -6.66
N ILE A 138 -6.08 13.67 -6.75
CA ILE A 138 -7.39 13.08 -6.45
C ILE A 138 -7.69 13.16 -4.94
N ALA A 139 -6.67 12.97 -4.09
CA ALA A 139 -6.82 13.03 -2.63
C ALA A 139 -7.17 14.42 -2.10
N SER A 140 -6.88 15.50 -2.85
CA SER A 140 -7.18 16.87 -2.42
C SER A 140 -8.68 17.15 -2.33
N PHE A 141 -9.50 16.53 -3.17
CA PHE A 141 -10.96 16.70 -3.17
C PHE A 141 -11.65 16.22 -1.88
N PRO A 142 -11.50 14.97 -1.43
CA PRO A 142 -12.11 14.52 -0.18
C PRO A 142 -11.53 15.23 1.06
N LEU A 143 -10.26 15.65 1.00
CA LEU A 143 -9.65 16.49 2.04
C LEU A 143 -10.33 17.86 2.08
N TYR A 144 -10.46 18.54 0.94
CA TYR A 144 -11.14 19.83 0.87
C TYR A 144 -12.56 19.75 1.43
N LEU A 145 -13.34 18.73 1.05
CA LEU A 145 -14.68 18.52 1.60
C LEU A 145 -14.66 18.32 3.13
N ALA A 146 -13.74 17.51 3.64
CA ALA A 146 -13.63 17.24 5.07
C ALA A 146 -13.29 18.48 5.91
N TYR A 147 -12.51 19.42 5.36
CA TYR A 147 -12.03 20.62 6.06
C TYR A 147 -12.79 21.91 5.72
N SER A 148 -13.65 21.90 4.69
CA SER A 148 -14.41 23.07 4.20
C SER A 148 -15.25 23.78 5.26
N ASN A 149 -15.70 23.06 6.30
CA ASN A 149 -16.58 23.56 7.36
C ASN A 149 -15.87 23.82 8.69
N LEU A 150 -14.53 23.83 8.69
CA LEU A 150 -13.74 24.09 9.89
C LEU A 150 -13.73 25.60 10.18
N LYS A 151 -14.14 25.98 11.39
CA LYS A 151 -14.10 27.37 11.89
C LYS A 151 -12.92 27.50 12.85
N PHE A 152 -12.07 28.51 12.65
CA PHE A 152 -10.89 28.77 13.48
C PHE A 152 -11.20 29.70 14.67
N ASP A 153 -12.22 30.54 14.57
CA ASP A 153 -12.58 31.51 15.63
C ASP A 153 -13.74 31.02 16.51
N GLY A 154 -13.59 31.20 17.83
CA GLY A 154 -14.66 31.02 18.82
C GLY A 154 -15.07 29.56 19.11
N VAL A 155 -14.29 28.57 18.70
CA VAL A 155 -14.62 27.15 18.89
C VAL A 155 -13.71 26.50 19.94
N PHE A 156 -14.31 26.07 21.06
CA PHE A 156 -13.64 25.20 22.02
C PHE A 156 -13.61 23.76 21.47
N MET A 157 -12.42 23.25 21.17
CA MET A 157 -12.23 21.92 20.58
C MET A 157 -11.57 20.97 21.60
N PRO A 158 -12.36 20.30 22.47
CA PRO A 158 -11.83 19.46 23.54
C PRO A 158 -11.10 18.22 23.02
N TYR A 159 -11.36 17.87 21.76
CA TYR A 159 -10.64 16.84 21.04
C TYR A 159 -10.61 17.20 19.57
N CYS A 160 -9.51 16.82 18.93
CA CYS A 160 -9.17 17.28 17.61
C CYS A 160 -10.08 16.82 16.45
N SER A 161 -11.31 16.31 16.61
CA SER A 161 -12.14 15.69 15.53
C SER A 161 -12.35 16.55 14.25
N VAL A 162 -12.13 15.98 13.04
CA VAL A 162 -12.44 16.67 11.76
C VAL A 162 -13.94 16.72 11.53
N TYR A 163 -14.65 15.67 11.94
CA TYR A 163 -16.10 15.57 11.80
C TYR A 163 -16.78 15.94 13.11
N LYS A 164 -17.80 16.79 13.01
CA LYS A 164 -18.62 17.18 14.15
C LYS A 164 -19.49 15.98 14.58
N PRO A 165 -19.46 15.57 15.85
CA PRO A 165 -20.39 14.57 16.38
C PRO A 165 -21.84 14.98 16.08
N GLY A 166 -22.68 14.06 15.63
CA GLY A 166 -24.09 14.31 15.33
C GLY A 166 -24.41 14.85 13.93
N HIS A 167 -23.41 15.27 13.13
CA HIS A 167 -23.60 15.69 11.73
C HIS A 167 -22.76 14.83 10.78
N PRO A 168 -23.20 13.59 10.48
CA PRO A 168 -22.40 12.61 9.75
C PRO A 168 -22.43 12.78 8.22
N GLU A 169 -23.09 13.79 7.68
CA GLU A 169 -23.38 13.91 6.24
C GLU A 169 -22.12 13.93 5.37
N ILE A 170 -21.15 14.79 5.70
CA ILE A 170 -19.88 14.91 4.96
C ILE A 170 -19.04 13.63 5.13
N ALA A 171 -19.04 13.05 6.34
CA ALA A 171 -18.36 11.79 6.62
C ALA A 171 -18.94 10.63 5.79
N ASN A 172 -20.26 10.54 5.69
CA ASN A 172 -20.96 9.52 4.93
C ASN A 172 -20.76 9.70 3.43
N LEU A 173 -20.73 10.94 2.93
CA LEU A 173 -20.43 11.22 1.52
C LEU A 173 -19.01 10.77 1.16
N ASN A 174 -17.99 11.19 1.94
CA ASN A 174 -16.61 10.78 1.74
C ASN A 174 -16.44 9.25 1.83
N SER A 175 -17.16 8.62 2.77
CA SER A 175 -17.20 7.16 2.93
C SER A 175 -17.80 6.44 1.73
N GLY A 176 -18.92 6.95 1.20
CA GLY A 176 -19.57 6.42 0.01
C GLY A 176 -18.69 6.47 -1.22
N VAL A 177 -18.00 7.61 -1.43
CA VAL A 177 -17.01 7.77 -2.53
C VAL A 177 -15.86 6.78 -2.37
N ALA A 178 -15.31 6.61 -1.17
CA ALA A 178 -14.22 5.66 -0.92
C ALA A 178 -14.64 4.21 -1.18
N ILE A 179 -15.84 3.80 -0.73
CA ILE A 179 -16.38 2.45 -0.99
C ILE A 179 -16.59 2.22 -2.49
N GLY A 180 -17.25 3.18 -3.18
CA GLY A 180 -17.50 3.08 -4.62
C GLY A 180 -16.21 2.95 -5.43
N ALA A 181 -15.22 3.80 -5.14
CA ALA A 181 -13.90 3.73 -5.76
C ALA A 181 -13.21 2.38 -5.52
N GLN A 182 -13.32 1.83 -4.30
CA GLN A 182 -12.71 0.55 -3.95
C GLN A 182 -13.36 -0.64 -4.66
N ILE A 183 -14.69 -0.63 -4.84
CA ILE A 183 -15.41 -1.65 -5.59
C ILE A 183 -14.97 -1.64 -7.06
N ILE A 184 -14.97 -0.46 -7.69
CA ILE A 184 -14.51 -0.29 -9.06
C ILE A 184 -13.06 -0.77 -9.19
N ALA A 185 -12.19 -0.37 -8.26
CA ALA A 185 -10.80 -0.79 -8.24
C ALA A 185 -10.64 -2.31 -8.20
N ARG A 186 -11.42 -3.01 -7.35
CA ARG A 186 -11.41 -4.47 -7.27
C ARG A 186 -11.85 -5.15 -8.57
N ILE A 187 -12.92 -4.67 -9.19
CA ILE A 187 -13.42 -5.21 -10.46
C ILE A 187 -12.34 -5.07 -11.54
N MET A 188 -11.74 -3.88 -11.64
CA MET A 188 -10.66 -3.60 -12.60
C MET A 188 -9.42 -4.46 -12.37
N PHE A 189 -8.98 -4.64 -11.12
CA PHE A 189 -7.88 -5.55 -10.80
C PHE A 189 -8.20 -7.00 -11.17
N GLY A 190 -9.42 -7.46 -10.91
CA GLY A 190 -9.87 -8.81 -11.25
C GLY A 190 -9.86 -9.05 -12.76
N TYR A 191 -10.35 -8.07 -13.53
CA TYR A 191 -10.32 -8.08 -14.99
C TYR A 191 -8.88 -8.13 -15.53
N LEU A 192 -8.01 -7.23 -15.06
CA LEU A 192 -6.60 -7.15 -15.48
C LEU A 192 -5.81 -8.42 -15.19
N PHE A 193 -6.11 -9.08 -14.06
CA PHE A 193 -5.48 -10.35 -13.72
C PHE A 193 -5.84 -11.45 -14.72
N HIS A 194 -7.12 -11.57 -15.09
CA HIS A 194 -7.58 -12.56 -16.08
C HIS A 194 -7.04 -12.26 -17.48
N LEU A 195 -7.03 -10.98 -17.88
CA LEU A 195 -6.49 -10.56 -19.16
C LEU A 195 -5.00 -10.92 -19.29
N ASN A 196 -4.20 -10.61 -18.27
CA ASN A 196 -2.77 -10.95 -18.26
C ASN A 196 -2.52 -12.46 -18.30
N LYS A 197 -3.35 -13.28 -17.63
CA LYS A 197 -3.26 -14.74 -17.69
C LYS A 197 -3.51 -15.25 -19.12
N LYS A 198 -4.61 -14.81 -19.75
CA LYS A 198 -4.99 -15.20 -21.12
C LYS A 198 -3.93 -14.78 -22.16
N LEU A 199 -3.38 -13.57 -22.02
CA LEU A 199 -2.33 -13.08 -22.91
C LEU A 199 -1.04 -13.91 -22.79
N ARG A 200 -0.65 -14.31 -21.58
CA ARG A 200 0.53 -15.16 -21.38
C ARG A 200 0.39 -16.52 -22.06
N GLU A 201 -0.78 -17.14 -21.98
CA GLU A 201 -1.05 -18.43 -22.64
C GLU A 201 -0.98 -18.29 -24.17
N LYS A 202 -1.53 -17.20 -24.72
CA LYS A 202 -1.50 -16.93 -26.17
C LYS A 202 -0.11 -16.57 -26.71
N MET A 203 0.76 -15.98 -25.90
CA MET A 203 2.01 -15.35 -26.33
C MET A 203 3.28 -16.12 -25.94
N GLN A 204 3.17 -17.44 -25.74
CA GLN A 204 4.33 -18.28 -25.38
C GLN A 204 5.45 -18.26 -26.44
N ARG A 205 5.10 -18.03 -27.72
CA ARG A 205 6.04 -17.95 -28.86
C ARG A 205 6.52 -16.52 -29.21
N SER A 206 6.14 -15.51 -28.43
CA SER A 206 6.54 -14.13 -28.68
C SER A 206 7.99 -13.85 -28.25
N SER A 207 8.52 -12.67 -28.62
CA SER A 207 9.88 -12.26 -28.27
C SER A 207 10.17 -12.32 -26.77
N LEU A 208 11.45 -12.55 -26.42
CA LEU A 208 11.90 -12.69 -25.03
C LEU A 208 11.51 -11.48 -24.17
N SER A 209 11.65 -10.25 -24.70
CA SER A 209 11.24 -9.02 -24.02
C SER A 209 9.75 -9.01 -23.68
N THR A 210 8.89 -9.42 -24.62
CA THR A 210 7.44 -9.46 -24.38
C THR A 210 7.08 -10.46 -23.28
N ARG A 211 7.73 -11.63 -23.27
CA ARG A 211 7.53 -12.66 -22.23
C ARG A 211 8.00 -12.17 -20.85
N PHE A 212 9.14 -11.48 -20.80
CA PHE A 212 9.67 -10.89 -19.57
C PHE A 212 8.71 -9.85 -18.99
N GLN A 213 8.20 -8.92 -19.81
CA GLN A 213 7.22 -7.92 -19.37
C GLN A 213 5.90 -8.53 -18.91
N LEU A 214 5.42 -9.60 -19.56
CA LEU A 214 4.23 -10.33 -19.09
C LEU A 214 4.46 -11.01 -17.73
N GLU A 215 5.66 -11.53 -17.46
CA GLU A 215 6.02 -12.08 -16.14
C GLU A 215 6.09 -10.99 -15.06
N GLN A 216 6.70 -9.84 -15.39
CA GLN A 216 6.75 -8.67 -14.52
C GLN A 216 5.33 -8.19 -14.17
N ASN A 217 4.46 -8.04 -15.18
CA ASN A 217 3.07 -7.64 -15.00
C ASN A 217 2.28 -8.65 -14.18
N LYS A 218 2.48 -9.96 -14.38
CA LYS A 218 1.82 -10.99 -13.58
C LYS A 218 2.26 -10.93 -12.12
N THR A 219 3.56 -10.82 -11.87
CA THR A 219 4.13 -10.79 -10.51
C THR A 219 3.69 -9.54 -9.75
N SER A 220 3.73 -8.37 -10.39
CA SER A 220 3.26 -7.12 -9.79
C SER A 220 1.75 -7.16 -9.53
N THR A 221 0.95 -7.68 -10.46
CA THR A 221 -0.51 -7.82 -10.28
C THR A 221 -0.86 -8.80 -9.14
N GLN A 222 -0.08 -9.86 -8.93
CA GLN A 222 -0.26 -10.75 -7.76
C GLN A 222 0.01 -10.02 -6.44
N CYS A 223 1.01 -9.14 -6.39
CA CYS A 223 1.29 -8.32 -5.21
C CYS A 223 0.16 -7.30 -4.97
N LEU A 224 -0.34 -6.66 -6.04
CA LEU A 224 -1.47 -5.74 -5.98
C LEU A 224 -2.76 -6.42 -5.53
N LYS A 225 -2.96 -7.70 -5.86
CA LYS A 225 -4.11 -8.47 -5.35
C LYS A 225 -4.10 -8.58 -3.82
N ILE A 226 -2.94 -8.83 -3.22
CA ILE A 226 -2.79 -8.86 -1.75
C ILE A 226 -3.18 -7.50 -1.17
N TYR A 227 -2.61 -6.43 -1.73
CA TYR A 227 -2.93 -5.06 -1.34
C TYR A 227 -4.43 -4.75 -1.45
N ALA A 228 -5.06 -5.03 -2.59
CA ALA A 228 -6.48 -4.74 -2.84
C ALA A 228 -7.39 -5.56 -1.89
N ASN A 229 -7.01 -6.80 -1.57
CA ASN A 229 -7.75 -7.62 -0.62
C ASN A 229 -7.72 -7.02 0.78
N ILE A 230 -6.53 -6.72 1.31
CA ILE A 230 -6.36 -6.18 2.66
C ILE A 230 -6.98 -4.78 2.75
N SER A 231 -6.72 -3.92 1.76
CA SER A 231 -7.26 -2.54 1.69
C SER A 231 -8.78 -2.53 1.80
N THR A 232 -9.45 -3.45 1.12
CA THR A 232 -10.91 -3.48 1.17
C THR A 232 -11.45 -4.04 2.48
N ILE A 233 -10.80 -5.05 3.07
CA ILE A 233 -11.16 -5.53 4.40
C ILE A 233 -11.04 -4.39 5.41
N PHE A 234 -9.91 -3.67 5.35
CA PHE A 234 -9.66 -2.52 6.21
C PHE A 234 -10.70 -1.41 6.00
N LEU A 235 -10.97 -0.99 4.76
CA LEU A 235 -11.94 0.07 4.47
C LEU A 235 -13.36 -0.30 4.90
N ILE A 236 -13.81 -1.54 4.69
CA ILE A 236 -15.14 -1.99 5.14
C ILE A 236 -15.24 -1.91 6.67
N LEU A 237 -14.23 -2.43 7.38
CA LEU A 237 -14.21 -2.40 8.84
C LEU A 237 -14.12 -0.98 9.38
N GLN A 238 -13.24 -0.15 8.81
CA GLN A 238 -13.01 1.22 9.25
C GLN A 238 -14.24 2.09 8.98
N ILE A 239 -14.75 2.12 7.75
CA ILE A 239 -15.90 2.94 7.38
C ILE A 239 -17.16 2.47 8.12
N GLY A 240 -17.39 1.16 8.16
CA GLY A 240 -18.55 0.59 8.86
C GLY A 240 -18.56 0.94 10.35
N SER A 241 -17.42 0.77 11.03
CA SER A 241 -17.32 1.13 12.45
C SER A 241 -17.32 2.64 12.69
N PHE A 242 -16.80 3.46 11.76
CA PHE A 242 -16.82 4.92 11.87
C PHE A 242 -18.23 5.49 11.73
N THR A 243 -18.98 5.06 10.71
CA THR A 243 -20.39 5.46 10.51
C THR A 243 -21.26 5.03 11.68
N TYR A 244 -21.05 3.81 12.20
CA TYR A 244 -21.75 3.36 13.40
C TYR A 244 -21.41 4.23 14.62
N LEU A 245 -20.12 4.53 14.84
CA LEU A 245 -19.67 5.36 15.95
C LEU A 245 -20.28 6.77 15.89
N LEU A 246 -20.33 7.40 14.71
CA LEU A 246 -20.95 8.71 14.54
C LEU A 246 -22.46 8.72 14.85
N LYS A 247 -23.17 7.61 14.56
CA LYS A 247 -24.60 7.46 14.85
C LYS A 247 -24.87 7.33 16.35
N VAL A 248 -24.03 6.58 17.07
CA VAL A 248 -24.21 6.33 18.51
C VAL A 248 -23.52 7.40 19.39
N ALA A 249 -22.67 8.25 18.78
CA ALA A 249 -21.91 9.30 19.47
C ALA A 249 -22.73 10.18 20.45
N PRO A 250 -23.98 10.59 20.16
CA PRO A 250 -24.75 11.42 21.09
C PRO A 250 -25.10 10.73 22.41
N GLY A 251 -25.16 9.39 22.43
CA GLY A 251 -25.53 8.60 23.61
C GLY A 251 -24.35 7.99 24.38
N ILE A 252 -23.11 8.24 23.96
CA ILE A 252 -21.91 7.65 24.57
C ILE A 252 -21.17 8.72 25.38
N PRO A 253 -20.66 8.40 26.59
CA PRO A 253 -19.78 9.31 27.33
C PRO A 253 -18.54 9.69 26.50
N LYS A 254 -18.10 10.94 26.62
CA LYS A 254 -17.06 11.51 25.75
C LYS A 254 -15.78 10.66 25.74
N GLU A 255 -15.34 10.17 26.89
CA GLU A 255 -14.16 9.32 27.03
C GLU A 255 -14.22 8.02 26.20
N HIS A 256 -15.39 7.38 26.15
CA HIS A 256 -15.59 6.16 25.37
C HIS A 256 -15.64 6.45 23.88
N TYR A 257 -16.29 7.54 23.49
CA TYR A 257 -16.31 8.00 22.11
C TYR A 257 -14.90 8.28 21.58
N LEU A 258 -14.06 8.96 22.36
CA LEU A 258 -12.68 9.27 21.98
C LEU A 258 -11.81 8.02 21.85
N ALA A 259 -11.93 7.06 22.78
CA ALA A 259 -11.18 5.81 22.69
C ALA A 259 -11.57 4.98 21.46
N LEU A 260 -12.87 4.91 21.15
CA LEU A 260 -13.37 4.20 19.96
C LEU A 260 -12.97 4.91 18.66
N MET A 261 -12.90 6.23 18.66
CA MET A 261 -12.40 7.03 17.53
C MET A 261 -10.93 6.73 17.23
N GLU A 262 -10.08 6.65 18.26
CA GLU A 262 -8.67 6.29 18.12
C GLU A 262 -8.46 4.84 17.66
N LEU A 263 -9.32 3.93 18.13
CA LEU A 263 -9.36 2.54 17.64
C LEU A 263 -9.80 2.45 16.17
N ASN A 264 -10.67 3.34 15.71
CA ASN A 264 -11.03 3.39 14.30
C ASN A 264 -9.87 3.90 13.41
N CYS A 265 -8.95 4.66 13.99
CA CYS A 265 -7.80 5.26 13.29
C CYS A 265 -6.59 4.32 13.14
N GLN A 266 -6.77 3.00 13.11
CA GLN A 266 -5.69 1.99 13.02
C GLN A 266 -5.13 1.80 11.60
N PHE A 267 -4.97 2.90 10.87
CA PHE A 267 -4.39 2.92 9.53
C PHE A 267 -2.92 2.42 9.47
N PRO A 268 -2.04 2.73 10.44
CA PRO A 268 -0.67 2.19 10.45
C PRO A 268 -0.62 0.66 10.52
N LEU A 269 -1.53 0.04 11.27
CA LEU A 269 -1.60 -1.42 11.40
C LEU A 269 -1.93 -2.08 10.05
N TYR A 270 -2.87 -1.50 9.31
CA TYR A 270 -3.18 -1.89 7.94
C TYR A 270 -1.94 -1.86 7.03
N GLY A 271 -1.17 -0.77 7.09
CA GLY A 271 0.06 -0.64 6.31
C GLY A 271 1.12 -1.69 6.70
N ILE A 272 1.31 -1.95 8.00
CA ILE A 272 2.23 -2.97 8.51
C ILE A 272 1.91 -4.34 7.93
N ILE A 273 0.67 -4.78 8.09
CA ILE A 273 0.22 -6.10 7.61
C ILE A 273 0.41 -6.19 6.08
N THR A 274 0.07 -5.13 5.35
CA THR A 274 0.20 -5.08 3.90
C THR A 274 1.65 -5.23 3.43
N VAL A 275 2.57 -4.44 3.99
CA VAL A 275 4.00 -4.48 3.63
C VAL A 275 4.60 -5.85 3.96
N LEU A 276 4.27 -6.42 5.13
CA LEU A 276 4.75 -7.75 5.52
C LEU A 276 4.30 -8.84 4.55
N LEU A 277 3.01 -8.85 4.19
CA LEU A 277 2.45 -9.86 3.28
C LEU A 277 2.99 -9.71 1.85
N VAL A 278 3.12 -8.49 1.34
CA VAL A 278 3.72 -8.22 0.03
C VAL A 278 5.19 -8.64 0.01
N THR A 279 5.96 -8.30 1.05
CA THR A 279 7.38 -8.69 1.16
C THR A 279 7.53 -10.21 1.20
N LYS A 280 6.72 -10.90 2.01
CA LYS A 280 6.69 -12.37 2.07
C LYS A 280 6.37 -12.98 0.70
N ARG A 281 5.42 -12.39 -0.03
CA ARG A 281 5.06 -12.86 -1.38
C ARG A 281 6.21 -12.67 -2.36
N ILE A 282 6.85 -11.51 -2.36
CA ILE A 282 8.02 -11.22 -3.19
C ILE A 282 9.14 -12.23 -2.92
N SER A 283 9.47 -12.49 -1.64
CA SER A 283 10.49 -13.48 -1.27
C SER A 283 10.12 -14.89 -1.70
N SER A 284 8.86 -15.29 -1.56
CA SER A 284 8.37 -16.59 -2.02
C SER A 284 8.52 -16.77 -3.53
N VAL A 285 8.15 -15.75 -4.32
CA VAL A 285 8.31 -15.78 -5.78
C VAL A 285 9.79 -15.85 -6.16
N ARG A 286 10.65 -15.07 -5.50
CA ARG A 286 12.11 -15.11 -5.71
C ARG A 286 12.67 -16.50 -5.45
N ASN A 287 12.32 -17.11 -4.32
CA ASN A 287 12.81 -18.44 -3.96
C ASN A 287 12.36 -19.50 -4.96
N HIS A 288 11.11 -19.42 -5.43
CA HIS A 288 10.60 -20.31 -6.46
C HIS A 288 11.39 -20.18 -7.76
N ILE A 289 11.57 -18.97 -8.28
CA ILE A 289 12.36 -18.72 -9.50
C ILE A 289 13.79 -19.24 -9.36
N SER A 290 14.45 -18.96 -8.23
CA SER A 290 15.80 -19.44 -7.97
C SER A 290 15.86 -20.97 -7.95
N SER A 291 14.90 -21.64 -7.30
CA SER A 291 14.86 -23.10 -7.24
C SER A 291 14.62 -23.74 -8.62
N THR A 292 13.72 -23.16 -9.43
CA THR A 292 13.45 -23.63 -10.79
C THR A 292 14.66 -23.44 -11.69
N LEU A 293 15.32 -22.28 -11.62
CA LEU A 293 16.52 -22.01 -12.41
C LEU A 293 17.65 -22.98 -12.03
N THR A 294 17.91 -23.20 -10.74
CA THR A 294 18.90 -24.18 -10.29
C THR A 294 18.55 -25.60 -10.76
N SER A 295 17.28 -25.98 -10.73
CA SER A 295 16.84 -27.28 -11.24
C SER A 295 17.07 -27.42 -12.75
N GLN A 296 16.79 -26.37 -13.54
CA GLN A 296 17.00 -26.37 -14.99
C GLN A 296 18.49 -26.41 -15.34
N LEU A 297 19.32 -25.61 -14.67
CA LEU A 297 20.78 -25.64 -14.85
C LEU A 297 21.38 -27.01 -14.51
N ASN A 298 20.85 -27.68 -13.49
CA ASN A 298 21.27 -29.03 -13.12
C ASN A 298 20.84 -30.08 -14.15
N LEU A 299 19.68 -29.92 -14.78
CA LEU A 299 19.22 -30.79 -15.87
C LEU A 299 20.08 -30.59 -17.12
N ASP A 300 20.31 -29.35 -17.56
CA ASP A 300 21.19 -29.04 -18.70
C ASP A 300 22.61 -29.58 -18.47
N ARG A 301 23.15 -29.45 -17.25
CA ARG A 301 24.47 -30.00 -16.91
C ARG A 301 24.48 -31.53 -17.01
N LYS A 302 23.40 -32.20 -16.58
CA LYS A 302 23.27 -33.66 -16.70
C LYS A 302 23.12 -34.08 -18.16
N GLU A 303 22.30 -33.41 -18.94
CA GLU A 303 22.15 -33.69 -20.37
C GLU A 303 23.46 -33.48 -21.12
N ALA A 304 24.16 -32.37 -20.89
CA ALA A 304 25.49 -32.11 -21.47
C ALA A 304 26.53 -33.13 -21.01
N TYR A 305 26.48 -33.56 -19.74
CA TYR A 305 27.32 -34.63 -19.22
C TYR A 305 27.05 -35.96 -19.92
N PHE A 306 25.79 -36.36 -20.07
CA PHE A 306 25.41 -37.61 -20.75
C PHE A 306 25.68 -37.56 -22.26
N ALA A 307 25.56 -36.40 -22.90
CA ALA A 307 25.96 -36.22 -24.29
C ALA A 307 27.47 -36.48 -24.47
N ASN A 308 28.30 -35.86 -23.63
CA ASN A 308 29.76 -36.07 -23.66
C ASN A 308 30.15 -37.51 -23.31
N PHE A 309 29.48 -38.12 -22.32
CA PHE A 309 29.70 -39.50 -21.93
C PHE A 309 29.34 -40.50 -23.05
N ASN A 310 28.19 -40.31 -23.69
CA ASN A 310 27.78 -41.14 -24.83
C ASN A 310 28.70 -40.98 -26.03
N GLN A 311 29.26 -39.79 -26.24
CA GLN A 311 30.25 -39.54 -27.30
C GLN A 311 31.59 -40.24 -27.02
N GLN A 312 31.99 -40.34 -25.74
CA GLN A 312 33.18 -41.08 -25.32
C GLN A 312 33.02 -42.60 -25.43
N ILE A 313 31.83 -43.13 -25.13
CA ILE A 313 31.53 -44.57 -25.23
C ILE A 313 31.27 -45.00 -26.68
N GLY A 314 30.57 -44.17 -27.46
CA GLY A 314 30.31 -44.43 -28.89
C GLY A 314 31.56 -44.42 -29.77
N ALA A 315 32.66 -43.87 -29.29
CA ALA A 315 33.96 -43.89 -29.97
C ALA A 315 34.77 -45.19 -29.72
N VAL A 316 34.32 -46.09 -28.84
CA VAL A 316 35.00 -47.37 -28.60
C VAL A 316 34.55 -48.36 -29.68
N LYS A 317 35.26 -48.36 -30.82
CA LYS A 317 35.15 -49.45 -31.80
C LYS A 317 35.48 -50.78 -31.10
N PRO A 318 34.69 -51.86 -31.30
CA PRO A 318 35.02 -53.16 -30.74
C PRO A 318 36.37 -53.62 -31.31
N LEU A 319 37.27 -54.02 -30.42
CA LEU A 319 38.55 -54.63 -30.77
C LEU A 319 38.30 -55.82 -31.72
N PRO A 320 39.06 -55.95 -32.81
CA PRO A 320 38.90 -57.08 -33.72
C PRO A 320 39.18 -58.37 -32.94
N LYS A 321 38.21 -59.28 -32.95
CA LYS A 321 38.36 -60.64 -32.43
C LYS A 321 39.53 -61.29 -33.18
N LYS A 322 40.57 -61.66 -32.44
CA LYS A 322 41.62 -62.56 -32.92
C LYS A 322 41.11 -64.00 -32.93
#